data_AF-A0A1A8DJ72-F1
#
_entry.id   AF-A0A1A8DJ72-F1
#
_cell.length_a   1.000
_cell.length_b   1.000
_cell.length_c   1.000
_cell.angle_alpha   90.00
_cell.angle_beta   90.00
_cell.angle_gamma   90.00
#
_symmetry.space_group_name_H-M   'P 1'
#
loop_
_entity.id
_entity.type
_entity.pdbx_description
1 polymer ?
#
loop_
_entity_poly.entity_id
_entity_poly.type
_entity_poly.pdbx_seq_one_letter_code
_entity_poly.pdbx_strand_id
1 'polypeptide(L)'
;PVVAGVIGATKPQYDIWGSTVNLASRMDSAGVSGRIQVPEATQMVLAEWGFVLELRGEIFIKGVSECQGNVRTYFISTMRSKRANIGTDGRPGGRTAGRMTLAEVVFGLVQARHKERMRESNGNFTLTPSKLLC
;
A
#
# COMPACT_ATOMS: atom_id res chain seq x y z
N PRO A 1 -9.67 -23.24 1.36
CA PRO A 1 -10.86 -23.19 0.47
C PRO A 1 -12.08 -22.79 1.30
N VAL A 2 -13.06 -22.14 0.66
CA VAL A 2 -14.28 -21.63 1.33
C VAL A 2 -15.51 -22.08 0.56
N VAL A 3 -16.62 -22.23 1.26
CA VAL A 3 -17.93 -22.55 0.71
C VAL A 3 -18.88 -21.43 1.12
N ALA A 4 -19.71 -20.97 0.19
CA ALA A 4 -20.71 -19.96 0.45
C ALA A 4 -22.10 -20.51 0.10
N GLY A 5 -23.13 -20.05 0.79
CA GLY A 5 -24.50 -20.49 0.54
C GLY A 5 -25.57 -19.61 1.17
N VAL A 6 -26.81 -19.90 0.81
CA VAL A 6 -28.01 -19.28 1.39
C VAL A 6 -28.73 -20.31 2.24
N ILE A 7 -29.05 -19.96 3.48
CA ILE A 7 -29.81 -20.79 4.43
C ILE A 7 -31.16 -20.14 4.72
N GLY A 8 -32.19 -20.97 4.83
CA GLY A 8 -33.53 -20.55 5.26
C GLY A 8 -34.49 -20.33 4.09
N ALA A 9 -35.68 -20.94 4.17
CA ALA A 9 -36.71 -20.85 3.13
C ALA A 9 -37.54 -19.56 3.22
N THR A 10 -37.91 -19.14 4.43
CA THR A 10 -38.77 -17.96 4.66
C THR A 10 -37.98 -16.67 4.85
N LYS A 11 -36.74 -16.78 5.37
CA LYS A 11 -35.82 -15.66 5.59
C LYS A 11 -34.44 -16.10 5.12
N PRO A 12 -34.14 -15.98 3.81
CA PRO A 12 -32.86 -16.40 3.27
C PRO A 12 -31.73 -15.55 3.87
N GLN A 13 -30.72 -16.22 4.43
CA GLN A 13 -29.51 -15.61 4.96
C GLN A 13 -28.31 -16.14 4.20
N TYR A 14 -27.48 -15.24 3.68
CA TYR A 14 -26.21 -15.59 3.07
C TYR A 14 -25.14 -15.75 4.15
N ASP A 15 -24.35 -16.80 4.05
CA ASP A 15 -23.24 -17.04 4.96
C ASP A 15 -22.11 -17.86 4.28
N ILE A 16 -20.92 -17.80 4.86
CA ILE A 16 -19.71 -18.45 4.37
C ILE A 16 -19.12 -19.38 5.43
N TRP A 17 -18.71 -20.57 5.02
CA TRP A 17 -18.11 -21.58 5.89
C TRP A 17 -16.82 -22.12 5.30
N GLY A 18 -15.95 -22.62 6.16
CA GLY A 18 -14.74 -23.32 5.76
C GLY A 18 -13.61 -23.17 6.76
N SER A 19 -12.58 -24.01 6.58
CA SER A 19 -11.38 -23.97 7.42
C SER A 19 -10.66 -22.62 7.36
N THR A 20 -10.68 -21.95 6.21
CA THR A 20 -10.11 -20.61 6.05
C THR A 20 -10.83 -19.56 6.89
N VAL A 21 -12.16 -19.62 7.00
CA VAL A 21 -12.96 -18.69 7.83
C VAL A 21 -12.69 -18.94 9.31
N ASN A 22 -12.61 -20.21 9.72
CA ASN A 22 -12.25 -20.58 11.08
C ASN A 22 -10.83 -20.12 11.45
N LEU A 23 -9.86 -20.30 10.55
CA LEU A 23 -8.50 -19.81 10.75
C LEU A 23 -8.50 -18.28 10.93
N ALA A 24 -9.18 -17.54 10.05
CA ALA A 24 -9.26 -16.08 10.15
C ALA A 24 -9.88 -15.63 11.49
N SER A 25 -10.98 -16.25 11.92
CA SER A 25 -11.63 -15.95 13.20
C SER A 25 -10.69 -16.19 14.40
N ARG A 26 -9.90 -17.27 14.37
CA ARG A 26 -8.93 -17.58 15.44
C ARG A 26 -7.71 -16.67 15.39
N MET A 27 -7.27 -16.27 14.20
CA MET A 27 -6.20 -15.28 14.04
C MET A 27 -6.60 -13.93 14.61
N ASP A 28 -7.85 -13.50 14.39
CA ASP A 28 -8.36 -12.25 14.95
C ASP A 28 -8.46 -12.33 16.48
N SER A 29 -8.95 -13.46 17.01
CA SER A 29 -9.05 -13.70 18.45
C SER A 29 -7.69 -13.66 19.18
N ALA A 30 -6.62 -14.10 18.52
CA ALA A 30 -5.24 -14.06 19.04
C ALA A 30 -4.47 -12.79 18.59
N GLY A 31 -5.16 -11.87 17.93
CA GLY A 31 -4.64 -10.62 17.39
C GLY A 31 -4.18 -9.65 18.47
N VAL A 32 -3.43 -8.63 18.05
CA VAL A 32 -3.05 -7.51 18.91
C VAL A 32 -3.75 -6.26 18.38
N SER A 33 -4.42 -5.52 19.27
CA SER A 33 -5.15 -4.31 18.90
C SER A 33 -4.22 -3.28 18.25
N GLY A 34 -4.72 -2.59 17.22
CA GLY A 34 -3.97 -1.59 16.46
C GLY A 34 -2.93 -2.17 15.49
N ARG A 35 -2.86 -3.49 15.32
CA ARG A 35 -2.01 -4.14 14.31
C ARG A 35 -2.82 -5.10 13.46
N ILE A 36 -2.45 -5.22 12.18
CA ILE A 36 -3.07 -6.18 11.27
C ILE A 36 -2.17 -7.40 11.18
N GLN A 37 -2.68 -8.55 11.63
CA GLN A 37 -1.98 -9.83 11.58
C GLN A 37 -2.38 -10.60 10.33
N VAL A 38 -1.39 -11.21 9.68
CA VAL A 38 -1.59 -12.02 8.46
C VAL A 38 -0.82 -13.35 8.55
N PRO A 39 -1.35 -14.43 7.96
CA PRO A 39 -0.64 -15.71 7.86
C PRO A 39 0.44 -15.66 6.76
N GLU A 40 1.38 -16.60 6.81
CA GLU A 40 2.50 -16.72 5.85
C GLU A 40 2.04 -16.71 4.38
N ALA A 41 1.00 -17.47 4.04
CA ALA A 41 0.46 -17.50 2.68
C ALA A 41 0.00 -16.11 2.17
N THR A 42 -0.58 -15.29 3.04
CA THR A 42 -1.01 -13.92 2.69
C THR A 42 0.16 -12.94 2.71
N GLN A 43 1.14 -13.14 3.59
CA GLN A 43 2.35 -12.31 3.65
C GLN A 43 3.11 -12.32 2.31
N MET A 44 3.24 -13.48 1.66
CA MET A 44 3.93 -13.58 0.37
C MET A 44 3.30 -12.69 -0.71
N VAL A 45 1.96 -12.72 -0.80
CA VAL A 45 1.21 -11.90 -1.76
C VAL A 45 1.35 -10.41 -1.42
N LEU A 46 1.23 -10.05 -0.14
CA LEU A 46 1.36 -8.65 0.28
C LEU A 46 2.78 -8.09 0.08
N ALA A 47 3.81 -8.93 0.23
CA ALA A 47 5.18 -8.53 -0.02
C ALA A 47 5.41 -8.17 -1.51
N GLU A 48 4.81 -8.92 -2.43
CA GLU A 48 4.84 -8.61 -3.86
C GLU A 48 4.16 -7.27 -4.18
N TRP A 49 3.13 -6.91 -3.41
CA TRP A 49 2.42 -5.64 -3.53
C TRP A 49 3.14 -4.46 -2.86
N GLY A 50 4.33 -4.69 -2.29
CA GLY A 50 5.18 -3.65 -1.69
C GLY A 50 4.81 -3.28 -0.26
N PHE A 51 4.03 -4.11 0.45
CA PHE A 51 3.81 -3.93 1.87
C PHE A 51 5.02 -4.37 2.68
N VAL A 52 5.35 -3.63 3.74
CA VAL A 52 6.37 -4.02 4.71
C VAL A 52 5.71 -4.89 5.76
N LEU A 53 6.23 -6.09 5.97
CA LEU A 53 5.72 -7.05 6.95
C LEU A 53 6.81 -7.38 7.97
N GLU A 54 6.41 -7.47 9.23
CA GLU A 54 7.26 -7.80 10.36
C GLU A 54 6.89 -9.18 10.88
N LEU A 55 7.88 -10.05 11.12
CA LEU A 55 7.63 -11.38 11.68
C LEU A 55 7.12 -11.25 13.12
N ARG A 56 5.91 -11.76 13.39
CA ARG A 56 5.38 -11.91 14.75
C ARG A 56 5.97 -13.16 15.42
N GLY A 57 6.08 -14.24 14.65
CA GLY A 57 6.49 -15.56 15.10
C GLY A 57 5.41 -16.62 14.88
N GLU A 58 5.62 -17.77 15.49
CA GLU A 58 4.73 -18.92 15.42
C GLU A 58 3.65 -18.85 16.50
N ILE A 59 2.40 -19.01 16.10
CA ILE A 59 1.26 -19.06 17.00
C ILE A 59 0.52 -20.39 16.89
N PHE A 60 0.05 -20.88 18.03
CA PHE A 60 -0.78 -22.07 18.08
C PHE A 60 -2.24 -21.71 17.79
N ILE A 61 -2.81 -22.29 16.74
CA ILE A 61 -4.21 -22.11 16.37
C ILE A 61 -4.89 -23.46 16.44
N LYS A 62 -5.86 -23.60 17.33
CA LYS A 62 -6.63 -24.84 17.50
C LYS A 62 -7.24 -25.32 16.17
N GLY A 63 -7.09 -26.60 15.87
CA GLY A 63 -7.56 -27.23 14.63
C GLY A 63 -6.60 -27.12 13.43
N VAL A 64 -5.91 -25.99 13.26
CA VAL A 64 -4.88 -25.86 12.20
C VAL A 64 -3.54 -26.39 12.70
N SER A 65 -3.11 -25.98 13.89
CA SER A 65 -1.83 -26.38 14.45
C SER A 65 -1.76 -27.81 14.93
N GLU A 66 -2.91 -28.42 15.19
CA GLU A 66 -3.00 -29.86 15.51
C GLU A 66 -2.71 -30.73 14.28
N CYS A 67 -3.03 -30.28 13.07
CA CYS A 67 -2.83 -31.04 11.84
C CYS A 67 -1.59 -30.63 11.04
N GLN A 68 -1.19 -29.35 11.11
CA GLN A 68 -0.14 -28.76 10.26
C GLN A 68 1.01 -28.12 11.05
N GLY A 69 0.95 -28.13 12.38
CA GLY A 69 1.95 -27.47 13.23
C GLY A 69 1.69 -25.96 13.41
N ASN A 70 2.57 -25.30 14.16
CA ASN A 70 2.36 -23.89 14.50
C ASN A 70 2.31 -23.01 13.24
N VAL A 71 1.41 -22.02 13.26
CA VAL A 71 1.21 -21.13 12.11
C VAL A 71 2.12 -19.92 12.26
N ARG A 72 3.00 -19.71 11.27
CA ARG A 72 3.80 -18.48 11.19
C ARG A 72 2.94 -17.30 10.80
N THR A 73 3.11 -16.22 11.55
CA THR A 73 2.33 -15.00 11.34
C THR A 73 3.18 -13.76 11.33
N TYR A 74 2.65 -12.74 10.67
CA TYR A 74 3.32 -11.47 10.41
C TYR A 74 2.38 -10.32 10.74
N PHE A 75 2.94 -9.17 11.07
CA PHE A 75 2.22 -7.91 11.17
C PHE A 75 2.50 -7.05 9.95
N ILE A 76 1.48 -6.36 9.43
CA ILE A 76 1.68 -5.35 8.40
C ILE A 76 2.15 -4.07 9.08
N SER A 77 3.28 -3.53 8.62
CA SER A 77 3.76 -2.21 9.02
C SER A 77 3.00 -1.13 8.22
N THR A 78 2.48 -0.12 8.92
CA THR A 78 1.74 1.01 8.29
C THR A 78 2.62 1.85 7.36
N MET A 79 3.95 1.75 7.50
CA MET A 79 4.89 2.38 6.60
C MET A 79 4.91 1.64 5.27
N ARG A 80 4.26 2.20 4.24
CA ARG A 80 4.58 1.83 2.85
C ARG A 80 6.06 2.09 2.62
N SER A 81 6.80 1.04 2.24
CA SER A 81 8.17 1.23 1.79
C SER A 81 8.14 2.22 0.62
N LYS A 82 8.85 3.34 0.73
CA LYS A 82 9.05 4.32 -0.36
C LYS A 82 9.89 3.76 -1.52
N ARG A 83 9.89 2.44 -1.71
CA ARG A 83 10.82 1.70 -2.57
C ARG A 83 10.07 1.01 -3.70
N ALA A 84 9.30 1.79 -4.44
CA ALA A 84 8.72 1.40 -5.73
C ALA A 84 8.93 2.55 -6.73
N ASN A 85 10.20 2.83 -7.03
CA ASN A 85 10.72 3.39 -8.28
C ASN A 85 12.19 3.77 -8.07
N ILE A 86 13.08 2.78 -8.02
CA ILE A 86 14.44 3.01 -8.50
C ILE A 86 14.39 2.58 -9.97
N GLY A 87 13.88 3.48 -10.80
CA GLY A 87 14.23 3.48 -12.20
C GLY A 87 15.74 3.64 -12.28
N THR A 88 16.39 2.74 -12.99
CA THR A 88 17.78 2.85 -13.40
C THR A 88 17.91 4.11 -14.26
N ASP A 89 18.29 5.22 -13.65
CA ASP A 89 18.87 6.32 -14.42
C ASP A 89 20.00 6.95 -13.61
N GLY A 90 21.22 6.72 -14.10
CA GLY A 90 22.43 7.14 -13.42
C GLY A 90 22.52 8.66 -13.37
N ARG A 91 22.31 9.24 -12.19
CA ARG A 91 22.80 10.59 -11.86
C ARG A 91 23.25 10.65 -10.39
N PRO A 92 24.45 11.18 -10.09
CA PRO A 92 24.87 11.43 -8.73
C PRO A 92 24.19 12.73 -8.25
N GLY A 93 23.35 12.63 -7.24
CA GLY A 93 22.68 13.80 -6.67
C GLY A 93 21.82 13.39 -5.49
N GLY A 94 22.44 13.24 -4.32
CA GLY A 94 21.78 12.85 -3.08
C GLY A 94 20.56 13.72 -2.79
N ARG A 95 19.40 13.08 -2.62
CA ARG A 95 18.20 13.69 -2.03
C ARG A 95 17.82 12.89 -0.81
N THR A 96 18.20 13.40 0.36
CA THR A 96 17.79 12.89 1.66
C THR A 96 16.28 13.08 1.78
N ALA A 97 15.54 11.99 1.59
CA ALA A 97 14.08 11.98 1.57
C ALA A 97 13.46 12.09 2.99
N GLY A 98 13.94 13.03 3.80
CA GLY A 98 13.49 13.24 5.17
C GLY A 98 13.37 14.73 5.48
N ARG A 99 12.13 15.19 5.71
CA ARG A 99 11.73 16.57 6.06
C ARG A 99 12.27 17.66 5.12
N MET A 100 11.42 18.09 4.19
CA MET A 100 11.68 19.32 3.45
C MET A 100 11.77 20.47 4.44
N THR A 101 12.92 21.12 4.50
CA THR A 101 13.08 22.33 5.32
C THR A 101 12.28 23.46 4.67
N LEU A 102 11.83 24.45 5.45
CA LEU A 102 11.18 25.63 4.90
C LEU A 102 12.03 26.31 3.82
N ALA A 103 13.36 26.24 3.96
CA ALA A 103 14.30 26.77 2.96
C ALA A 103 14.17 26.07 1.60
N GLU A 104 14.01 24.74 1.56
CA GLU A 104 13.86 23.99 0.30
C GLU A 104 12.54 24.31 -0.41
N VAL A 105 11.45 24.45 0.36
CA VAL A 105 10.14 24.83 -0.19
C VAL A 105 10.18 26.26 -0.73
N VAL A 106 10.71 27.21 0.04
CA VAL A 106 10.84 28.61 -0.36
C VAL A 106 11.74 28.74 -1.58
N PHE A 107 12.87 28.04 -1.60
CA PHE A 107 13.77 28.04 -2.75
C PHE A 107 13.08 27.49 -4.01
N GLY A 108 12.33 26.39 -3.89
CA GLY A 108 11.52 25.85 -5.00
C GLY A 108 10.49 26.85 -5.53
N LEU A 109 9.76 27.54 -4.65
CA LEU A 109 8.77 28.55 -5.02
C LEU A 109 9.41 29.79 -5.68
N VAL A 110 10.54 30.26 -5.15
CA VAL A 110 11.31 31.39 -5.70
C VAL A 110 11.86 31.04 -7.08
N GLN A 111 12.37 29.82 -7.25
CA GLN A 111 12.94 29.34 -8.50
C GLN A 111 11.85 29.12 -9.57
N ALA A 112 10.66 28.66 -9.18
CA ALA A 112 9.50 28.60 -10.05
C ALA A 112 9.08 30.00 -10.55
N ARG A 113 8.99 30.99 -9.65
CA ARG A 113 8.69 32.38 -10.04
C ARG A 113 9.78 33.00 -10.92
N HIS A 114 11.05 32.72 -10.66
CA HIS A 114 12.13 33.25 -11.48
C HIS A 114 12.11 32.66 -12.89
N LYS A 115 11.75 31.37 -13.02
CA LYS A 115 11.54 30.71 -14.31
C LYS A 115 10.35 31.30 -15.09
N GLU A 116 9.28 31.68 -14.40
CA GLU A 116 8.14 32.38 -15.02
C GLU A 116 8.54 33.76 -15.55
N ARG A 117 9.27 34.56 -14.75
CA ARG A 117 9.79 35.86 -15.20
C ARG A 117 10.74 35.75 -16.39
N MET A 118 11.57 34.71 -16.45
CA MET A 118 12.43 34.45 -17.61
C MET A 118 11.65 34.01 -18.85
N ARG A 119 10.51 33.30 -18.69
CA ARG A 119 9.59 32.99 -19.80
C ARG A 119 8.88 34.25 -20.30
N GLU A 120 8.54 35.16 -19.40
CA GLU A 120 7.95 36.47 -19.75
C GLU A 120 8.95 37.39 -20.47
N SER A 121 10.22 37.40 -20.05
CA SER A 121 11.26 38.23 -20.68
C SER A 121 11.72 37.70 -22.05
N ASN A 122 11.59 36.39 -22.30
CA ASN A 122 12.04 35.77 -23.55
C ASN A 122 11.01 35.83 -24.70
N GLY A 123 10.01 36.72 -24.60
CA GLY A 123 9.27 37.21 -25.75
C GLY A 123 8.15 36.30 -26.24
N ASN A 124 6.94 36.57 -25.75
CA ASN A 124 5.71 36.28 -26.47
C ASN A 124 5.49 37.36 -27.55
N PHE A 125 5.90 37.08 -28.78
CA PHE A 125 5.46 37.75 -30.02
C PHE A 125 5.57 36.68 -31.12
N THR A 126 4.47 36.08 -31.59
CA THR A 126 3.64 36.61 -32.67
C THR A 126 2.17 36.17 -32.57
N LEU A 127 1.28 37.08 -32.99
CA LEU A 127 -0.16 36.91 -33.17
C LEU A 127 -0.46 36.16 -34.49
N THR A 128 -1.42 35.22 -34.52
CA THR A 128 -2.77 35.29 -35.16
C THR A 128 -3.14 33.88 -35.74
N PRO A 129 -4.30 33.65 -36.40
CA PRO A 129 -5.56 33.27 -35.77
C PRO A 129 -6.18 31.97 -36.38
N SER A 130 -7.20 31.42 -35.72
CA SER A 130 -8.28 30.58 -36.30
C SER A 130 -7.95 29.38 -37.20
N LYS A 131 -8.32 28.16 -36.73
CA LYS A 131 -9.21 27.20 -37.42
C LYS A 131 -9.36 25.92 -36.57
N LEU A 132 -10.42 25.86 -35.78
CA LEU A 132 -11.10 24.61 -35.46
C LEU A 132 -12.47 24.73 -36.13
N LEU A 133 -12.56 24.16 -37.33
CA LEU A 133 -13.84 23.77 -37.91
C LEU A 133 -14.08 22.31 -37.49
N CYS A 134 -15.36 22.02 -37.32
CA CYS A 134 -16.00 20.74 -37.05
C CYS A 134 -15.41 19.55 -37.82
#